data_AF-A0A151B067-F1
#
_entry.id   AF-A0A151B067-F1
#
_cell.length_a   1.000
_cell.length_b   1.000
_cell.length_c   1.000
_cell.angle_alpha   90.00
_cell.angle_beta   90.00
_cell.angle_gamma   90.00
#
_symmetry.space_group_name_H-M   'P 1'
#
loop_
_entity.id
_entity.type
_entity.pdbx_description
1 polymer ?
#
loop_
_entity_poly.entity_id
_entity_poly.type
_entity_poly.pdbx_seq_one_letter_code
_entity_poly.pdbx_strand_id
1 'polypeptide(L)'
;MLFKRLIFFVALIVMLFAFTVPAHAEMEYRFSDKDTITKDFSWGQDDIIEAIDFELYAGYPDNTLSLNNNMTRAEFAAVLNRIVDAGGTPGPNWYDGAVDGLVKAGVIPDKSGDWDAPITRLEAAKWLGRLAKVYQVTVKDQGATFSDTSDPDAIYANKTGLMKGVSPGVLGADRNLLRGEAAVLLLRVAKSVDNNLPSDDELKQAMMEAIEDVNANIDHMRNTWKLDFGFYDSLPYKRVTQNYLEEDQRAMYAERNSGRTLSLLGIKEIKIAEKHNAIAVVVTKLYNKEKGYDVSPAVTRWKKINGRWMMTQGGVPDNRDLKYLGIKF
;
A
#
# COMPACT_ATOMS: atom_id res chain seq x y z
N MET A 1 44.51 8.56 -50.32
CA MET A 1 43.51 7.61 -50.87
C MET A 1 43.97 6.20 -50.52
N LEU A 2 43.03 5.36 -50.07
CA LEU A 2 43.17 4.03 -49.44
C LEU A 2 43.28 4.00 -47.90
N PHE A 3 42.48 3.08 -47.34
CA PHE A 3 42.24 2.74 -45.92
C PHE A 3 41.44 3.81 -45.14
N LYS A 4 40.19 3.59 -44.71
CA LYS A 4 39.60 2.37 -44.12
C LYS A 4 38.12 2.26 -44.45
N ARG A 5 37.70 1.07 -44.90
CA ARG A 5 36.34 0.54 -44.70
C ARG A 5 36.15 0.26 -43.21
N LEU A 6 34.88 0.21 -42.80
CA LEU A 6 34.32 -0.32 -41.55
C LEU A 6 33.90 0.75 -40.53
N ILE A 7 32.65 0.58 -40.07
CA ILE A 7 31.93 1.24 -38.97
C ILE A 7 30.83 2.20 -39.48
N PHE A 8 29.73 1.59 -39.94
CA PHE A 8 28.39 2.21 -40.04
C PHE A 8 27.34 1.32 -39.34
N PHE A 9 27.76 0.71 -38.23
CA PHE A 9 26.92 0.07 -37.23
C PHE A 9 27.49 0.51 -35.88
N VAL A 10 26.62 0.81 -34.91
CA VAL A 10 26.92 1.42 -33.59
C VAL A 10 26.93 2.95 -33.60
N ALA A 11 25.75 3.55 -33.78
CA ALA A 11 25.47 4.94 -33.38
C ALA A 11 24.00 5.09 -32.95
N LEU A 12 23.59 4.35 -31.91
CA LEU A 12 22.39 4.66 -31.12
C LEU A 12 22.40 3.96 -29.75
N ILE A 13 23.56 3.94 -29.10
CA ILE A 13 23.70 3.44 -27.73
C ILE A 13 24.52 4.49 -26.98
N VAL A 14 23.90 5.03 -25.92
CA VAL A 14 24.46 5.83 -24.81
C VAL A 14 24.37 7.36 -24.93
N MET A 15 23.52 7.89 -24.02
CA MET A 15 23.58 9.17 -23.30
C MET A 15 23.08 10.45 -23.98
N LEU A 16 21.93 10.91 -23.49
CA LEU A 16 21.92 12.06 -22.58
C LEU A 16 20.79 11.90 -21.56
N PHE A 17 21.23 11.74 -20.31
CA PHE A 17 20.46 11.66 -19.08
C PHE A 17 19.54 12.90 -18.96
N ALA A 18 18.24 12.70 -19.14
CA ALA A 18 17.24 13.53 -18.48
C ALA A 18 17.09 12.96 -17.07
N PHE A 19 17.86 13.51 -16.12
CA PHE A 19 17.80 13.28 -14.67
C PHE A 19 17.33 11.90 -14.22
N THR A 20 18.27 10.95 -14.07
CA THR A 20 18.06 9.85 -13.13
C THR A 20 18.10 10.44 -11.73
N VAL A 21 16.96 10.88 -11.21
CA VAL A 21 16.77 10.83 -9.77
C VAL A 21 16.96 9.35 -9.41
N PRO A 22 17.92 8.97 -8.55
CA PRO A 22 18.04 7.58 -8.14
C PRO A 22 16.68 7.12 -7.61
N ALA A 23 16.20 5.99 -8.14
CA ALA A 23 14.85 5.43 -8.00
C ALA A 23 14.51 4.89 -6.59
N HIS A 24 14.91 5.62 -5.55
CA HIS A 24 14.42 5.50 -4.17
C HIS A 24 13.09 6.26 -3.96
N ALA A 25 12.56 6.92 -5.00
CA ALA A 25 11.59 7.99 -4.86
C ALA A 25 10.46 7.85 -5.89
N GLU A 26 9.27 7.41 -5.46
CA GLU A 26 8.00 7.90 -6.03
C GLU A 26 6.88 7.96 -4.96
N MET A 27 6.72 6.95 -4.10
CA MET A 27 5.64 7.00 -3.09
C MET A 27 5.97 7.86 -1.87
N GLU A 28 7.20 7.81 -1.35
CA GLU A 28 7.65 8.66 -0.23
C GLU A 28 7.87 10.11 -0.69
N TYR A 29 8.30 10.30 -1.94
CA TYR A 29 8.70 11.61 -2.46
C TYR A 29 7.54 12.55 -2.77
N ARG A 30 6.31 12.01 -2.85
CA ARG A 30 5.09 12.80 -3.04
C ARG A 30 4.73 13.64 -1.82
N PHE A 31 5.23 13.26 -0.63
CA PHE A 31 4.96 14.00 0.59
C PHE A 31 5.96 15.14 0.76
N SER A 32 5.42 16.34 0.99
CA SER A 32 6.21 17.55 1.18
C SER A 32 7.01 17.54 2.49
N ASP A 33 6.56 16.76 3.48
CA ASP A 33 7.16 16.62 4.81
C ASP A 33 7.87 15.26 5.01
N LYS A 34 8.19 14.53 3.94
CA LYS A 34 8.83 13.20 4.01
C LYS A 34 10.11 13.14 4.85
N ASP A 35 10.85 14.24 4.94
CA ASP A 35 12.04 14.35 5.78
C ASP A 35 11.76 14.03 7.25
N THR A 36 10.51 14.17 7.71
CA THR A 36 10.10 13.78 9.07
C THR A 36 10.30 12.29 9.34
N ILE A 37 10.22 11.43 8.32
CA ILE A 37 10.49 9.98 8.45
C ILE A 37 11.91 9.75 8.95
N THR A 38 12.89 10.44 8.36
CA THR A 38 14.31 10.25 8.70
C THR A 38 14.76 11.11 9.89
N LYS A 39 14.23 12.33 10.04
CA LYS A 39 14.62 13.26 11.10
C LYS A 39 14.03 12.90 12.46
N ASP A 40 12.74 12.60 12.51
CA ASP A 40 12.00 12.44 13.77
C ASP A 40 11.67 10.98 14.07
N PHE A 41 11.56 10.14 13.03
CA PHE A 41 11.16 8.73 13.13
C PHE A 41 12.20 7.74 12.58
N SER A 42 13.49 8.08 12.61
CA SER A 42 14.57 7.19 12.11
C SER A 42 14.52 5.77 12.69
N TRP A 43 14.08 5.62 13.94
CA TRP A 43 13.91 4.32 14.61
C TRP A 43 12.84 3.42 13.98
N GLY A 44 11.89 4.00 13.25
CA GLY A 44 10.76 3.33 12.60
C GLY A 44 10.68 3.64 11.11
N GLN A 45 11.76 4.14 10.51
CA GLN A 45 11.79 4.59 9.11
C GLN A 45 11.30 3.48 8.16
N ASP A 46 11.89 2.29 8.25
CA ASP A 46 11.54 1.16 7.37
C ASP A 46 10.08 0.74 7.56
N ASP A 47 9.60 0.72 8.80
CA ASP A 47 8.21 0.39 9.13
C ASP A 47 7.24 1.46 8.58
N ILE A 48 7.60 2.75 8.61
CA ILE A 48 6.75 3.82 8.08
C ILE A 48 6.71 3.76 6.55
N ILE A 49 7.87 3.56 5.91
CA ILE A 49 7.96 3.39 4.46
C ILE A 49 7.14 2.19 4.02
N GLU A 50 7.22 1.06 4.74
CA GLU A 50 6.44 -0.13 4.44
C GLU A 50 4.94 0.06 4.75
N ALA A 51 4.56 0.84 5.78
CA ALA A 51 3.16 1.18 6.04
C ALA A 51 2.56 2.05 4.91
N ILE A 52 3.35 2.96 4.35
CA ILE A 52 3.00 3.75 3.16
C ILE A 52 2.89 2.81 1.95
N ASP A 53 3.81 1.87 1.80
CA ASP A 53 3.79 0.85 0.75
C ASP A 53 2.56 -0.05 0.80
N PHE A 54 2.15 -0.40 2.02
CA PHE A 54 0.92 -1.14 2.32
C PHE A 54 -0.34 -0.28 2.15
N GLU A 55 -0.16 0.99 1.77
CA GLU A 55 -1.20 2.01 1.62
C GLU A 55 -2.10 2.10 2.86
N LEU A 56 -1.50 1.94 4.05
CA LEU A 56 -2.17 2.18 5.32
C LEU A 56 -2.30 3.69 5.56
N TYR A 57 -1.34 4.45 5.00
CA TYR A 57 -1.22 5.90 5.10
C TYR A 57 -1.21 6.53 3.71
N ALA A 58 -2.27 7.25 3.37
CA ALA A 58 -2.34 8.03 2.13
C ALA A 58 -1.79 9.45 2.30
N GLY A 59 -1.59 9.91 3.54
CA GLY A 59 -1.34 11.31 3.88
C GLY A 59 -2.60 12.16 3.85
N TYR A 60 -2.42 13.48 3.87
CA TYR A 60 -3.47 14.48 3.82
C TYR A 60 -3.59 15.10 2.41
N PRO A 61 -4.71 15.77 2.08
CA PRO A 61 -4.90 16.42 0.78
C PRO A 61 -3.86 17.49 0.43
N ASP A 62 -3.14 18.02 1.42
CA ASP A 62 -2.03 18.97 1.25
C ASP A 62 -0.70 18.29 0.93
N ASN A 63 -0.71 16.99 0.65
CA ASN A 63 0.46 16.15 0.40
C ASN A 63 1.42 16.09 1.60
N THR A 64 0.91 16.05 2.83
CA THR A 64 1.71 15.78 4.04
C THR A 64 1.38 14.43 4.65
N LEU A 65 2.32 13.84 5.39
CA LEU A 65 2.07 12.72 6.29
C LEU A 65 1.62 13.20 7.68
N SER A 66 2.15 14.34 8.09
CA SER A 66 2.02 14.95 9.42
C SER A 66 2.35 13.98 10.54
N LEU A 67 3.48 13.27 10.44
CA LEU A 67 3.84 12.18 11.37
C LEU A 67 3.96 12.61 12.83
N ASN A 68 4.30 13.88 13.08
CA ASN A 68 4.40 14.48 14.42
C ASN A 68 3.05 14.94 15.00
N ASN A 69 1.96 14.89 14.22
CA ASN A 69 0.64 15.22 14.75
C ASN A 69 0.07 14.04 15.53
N ASN A 70 -0.79 14.34 16.50
CA ASN A 70 -1.59 13.31 17.15
C ASN A 70 -2.57 12.69 16.13
N MET A 71 -2.68 11.36 16.14
CA MET A 71 -3.69 10.66 15.36
C MET A 71 -5.04 10.71 16.07
N THR A 72 -6.12 10.93 15.33
CA THR A 72 -7.47 10.91 15.92
C THR A 72 -7.99 9.48 16.10
N ARG A 73 -9.01 9.31 16.95
CA ARG A 73 -9.72 8.03 17.10
C ARG A 73 -10.31 7.55 15.77
N ALA A 74 -10.91 8.47 15.00
CA ALA A 74 -11.49 8.19 13.69
C ALA A 74 -10.45 7.66 12.69
N GLU A 75 -9.29 8.31 12.62
CA GLU A 75 -8.20 7.89 11.75
C GLU A 75 -7.68 6.50 12.12
N PHE A 76 -7.44 6.25 13.41
CA PHE A 76 -6.93 4.96 13.86
C PHE A 76 -7.94 3.83 13.60
N ALA A 77 -9.23 4.07 13.86
CA ALA A 77 -10.31 3.14 13.55
C ALA A 77 -10.43 2.87 12.03
N ALA A 78 -10.32 3.89 11.20
CA ALA A 78 -10.41 3.75 9.76
C ALA A 78 -9.28 2.89 9.18
N VAL A 79 -8.04 3.09 9.64
CA VAL A 79 -6.91 2.26 9.19
C VAL A 79 -7.03 0.84 9.73
N LEU A 80 -7.42 0.66 11.01
CA LEU A 80 -7.67 -0.67 11.56
C LEU A 80 -8.73 -1.44 10.77
N ASN A 81 -9.87 -0.81 10.48
CA ASN A 81 -10.93 -1.46 9.72
C ASN A 81 -10.48 -1.82 8.30
N ARG A 82 -9.64 -0.99 7.68
CA ARG A 82 -9.06 -1.30 6.37
C ARG A 82 -8.15 -2.53 6.40
N ILE A 83 -7.44 -2.75 7.51
CA ILE A 83 -6.54 -3.90 7.66
C ILE A 83 -7.34 -5.19 7.82
N VAL A 84 -8.37 -5.17 8.67
CA VAL A 84 -9.11 -6.39 9.04
C VAL A 84 -10.40 -6.61 8.25
N ASP A 85 -10.80 -5.63 7.45
CA ASP A 85 -12.03 -5.61 6.64
C ASP A 85 -13.28 -6.02 7.45
N ALA A 86 -13.49 -5.41 8.63
CA ALA A 86 -14.64 -5.74 9.49
C ALA A 86 -15.98 -5.23 8.93
N GLY A 87 -15.99 -4.68 7.72
CA GLY A 87 -17.16 -4.12 7.05
C GLY A 87 -17.72 -2.91 7.77
N GLY A 88 -19.04 -2.89 7.93
CA GLY A 88 -19.79 -1.86 8.64
C GLY A 88 -20.75 -1.08 7.76
N THR A 89 -21.70 -0.40 8.41
CA THR A 89 -22.74 0.39 7.76
C THR A 89 -22.30 1.86 7.68
N PRO A 90 -22.15 2.44 6.48
CA PRO A 90 -21.81 3.85 6.33
C PRO A 90 -22.82 4.77 7.01
N GLY A 91 -22.35 5.95 7.41
CA GLY A 91 -23.16 7.00 8.04
C GLY A 91 -22.75 8.39 7.54
N PRO A 92 -23.28 9.46 8.15
CA PRO A 92 -22.98 10.83 7.76
C PRO A 92 -21.49 11.20 7.85
N ASN A 93 -20.73 10.60 8.77
CA ASN A 93 -19.29 10.83 8.89
C ASN A 93 -18.50 9.80 8.08
N TRP A 94 -17.38 10.22 7.52
CA TRP A 94 -16.50 9.38 6.70
C TRP A 94 -15.98 8.14 7.43
N TYR A 95 -15.90 8.18 8.77
CA TYR A 95 -15.43 7.07 9.61
C TYR A 95 -16.55 6.15 10.11
N ASP A 96 -17.83 6.48 9.94
CA ASP A 96 -18.94 5.78 10.59
C ASP A 96 -19.00 4.29 10.21
N GLY A 97 -18.75 3.97 8.94
CA GLY A 97 -18.69 2.59 8.48
C GLY A 97 -17.58 1.80 9.17
N ALA A 98 -16.39 2.38 9.28
CA ALA A 98 -15.25 1.73 9.94
C ALA A 98 -15.49 1.51 11.43
N VAL A 99 -16.03 2.52 12.12
CA VAL A 99 -16.39 2.43 13.53
C VAL A 99 -17.46 1.37 13.74
N ASP A 100 -18.52 1.36 12.93
CA ASP A 100 -19.58 0.35 13.02
C ASP A 100 -19.07 -1.08 12.83
N GLY A 101 -18.21 -1.31 11.83
CA GLY A 101 -17.59 -2.62 11.59
C GLY A 101 -16.75 -3.09 12.78
N LEU A 102 -15.91 -2.21 13.33
CA LEU A 102 -15.05 -2.54 14.48
C LEU A 102 -15.84 -2.71 15.78
N VAL A 103 -16.97 -2.01 15.96
CA VAL A 103 -17.88 -2.25 17.10
C VAL A 103 -18.57 -3.60 16.97
N LYS A 104 -19.10 -3.94 15.78
CA LYS A 104 -19.71 -5.25 15.51
C LYS A 104 -18.72 -6.40 15.70
N ALA A 105 -17.45 -6.18 15.36
CA ALA A 105 -16.37 -7.14 15.58
C ALA A 105 -15.90 -7.23 17.05
N GLY A 106 -16.35 -6.33 17.93
CA GLY A 106 -15.95 -6.30 19.34
C GLY A 106 -14.55 -5.71 19.60
N VAL A 107 -13.97 -5.02 18.61
CA VAL A 107 -12.67 -4.34 18.73
C VAL A 107 -12.82 -3.01 19.47
N ILE A 108 -13.83 -2.24 19.11
CA ILE A 108 -14.20 -0.96 19.73
C ILE A 108 -15.46 -1.18 20.59
N PRO A 109 -15.56 -0.59 21.80
CA PRO A 109 -16.66 -0.89 22.72
C PRO A 109 -18.02 -0.40 22.23
N ASP A 110 -18.09 0.82 21.69
CA ASP A 110 -19.31 1.46 21.21
C ASP A 110 -18.99 2.63 20.25
N LYS A 111 -20.02 3.31 19.77
CA LYS A 111 -19.90 4.44 18.82
C LYS A 111 -19.83 5.82 19.50
N SER A 112 -19.86 5.88 20.83
CA SER A 112 -19.89 7.12 21.59
C SER A 112 -18.50 7.75 21.73
N GLY A 113 -18.46 9.03 22.10
CA GLY A 113 -17.23 9.77 22.34
C GLY A 113 -16.88 10.76 21.22
N ASP A 114 -15.76 11.46 21.45
CA ASP A 114 -15.19 12.41 20.50
C ASP A 114 -14.21 11.68 19.56
N TRP A 115 -14.66 11.46 18.32
CA TRP A 115 -13.92 10.76 17.26
C TRP A 115 -12.80 11.59 16.64
N ASP A 116 -12.88 12.91 16.75
CA ASP A 116 -11.86 13.84 16.25
C ASP A 116 -10.77 14.11 17.29
N ALA A 117 -11.03 13.81 18.57
CA ALA A 117 -10.02 13.90 19.60
C ALA A 117 -8.87 12.88 19.40
N PRO A 118 -7.64 13.23 19.83
CA PRO A 118 -6.50 12.33 19.84
C PRO A 118 -6.78 11.00 20.54
N ILE A 119 -6.31 9.91 19.96
CA ILE A 119 -6.31 8.61 20.63
C ILE A 119 -5.12 8.50 21.58
N THR A 120 -5.36 8.07 22.82
CA THR A 120 -4.29 7.75 23.76
C THR A 120 -3.66 6.39 23.44
N ARG A 121 -2.43 6.18 23.91
CA ARG A 121 -1.75 4.89 23.78
C ARG A 121 -2.48 3.78 24.53
N LEU A 122 -3.11 4.08 25.67
CA LEU A 122 -3.94 3.11 26.38
C LEU A 122 -5.18 2.71 25.58
N GLU A 123 -5.90 3.66 24.98
CA GLU A 123 -7.06 3.35 24.13
C GLU A 123 -6.67 2.50 22.92
N ALA A 124 -5.60 2.90 22.21
CA ALA A 124 -5.06 2.13 21.10
C ALA A 124 -4.68 0.70 21.54
N ALA A 125 -3.97 0.56 22.66
CA ALA A 125 -3.57 -0.75 23.19
C ALA A 125 -4.77 -1.64 23.53
N LYS A 126 -5.85 -1.07 24.09
CA LYS A 126 -7.09 -1.79 24.38
C LYS A 126 -7.76 -2.30 23.11
N TRP A 127 -7.85 -1.46 22.08
CA TRP A 127 -8.43 -1.85 20.78
C TRP A 127 -7.57 -2.94 20.12
N LEU A 128 -6.25 -2.77 20.10
CA LEU A 128 -5.32 -3.78 19.57
C LEU A 128 -5.38 -5.10 20.34
N GLY A 129 -5.59 -5.05 21.66
CA GLY A 129 -5.74 -6.23 22.51
C GLY A 129 -6.99 -7.03 22.18
N ARG A 130 -8.13 -6.34 22.00
CA ARG A 130 -9.39 -6.97 21.59
C ARG A 130 -9.30 -7.51 20.18
N LEU A 131 -8.74 -6.74 19.25
CA LEU A 131 -8.47 -7.17 17.89
C LEU A 131 -7.62 -8.44 17.89
N ALA A 132 -6.52 -8.47 18.66
CA ALA A 132 -5.68 -9.64 18.75
C ALA A 132 -6.44 -10.89 19.23
N LYS A 133 -7.43 -10.74 20.14
CA LYS A 133 -8.28 -11.85 20.59
C LYS A 133 -9.27 -12.28 19.50
N VAL A 134 -9.98 -11.33 18.89
CA VAL A 134 -10.99 -11.56 17.85
C VAL A 134 -10.36 -12.25 16.63
N TYR A 135 -9.19 -11.78 16.20
CA TYR A 135 -8.48 -12.27 15.02
C TYR A 135 -7.44 -13.35 15.35
N GLN A 136 -7.40 -13.82 16.61
CA GLN A 136 -6.53 -14.91 17.09
C GLN A 136 -5.04 -14.70 16.78
N VAL A 137 -4.55 -13.47 16.94
CA VAL A 137 -3.14 -13.13 16.70
C VAL A 137 -2.25 -13.88 17.69
N THR A 138 -1.22 -14.55 17.17
CA THR A 138 -0.27 -15.35 17.95
C THR A 138 0.41 -14.54 19.05
N VAL A 139 0.41 -15.09 20.27
CA VAL A 139 1.20 -14.54 21.38
C VAL A 139 2.67 -14.85 21.16
N LYS A 140 3.50 -13.80 21.16
CA LYS A 140 4.96 -13.86 20.95
C LYS A 140 5.74 -13.88 22.27
N ASP A 141 5.19 -13.27 23.32
CA ASP A 141 5.80 -13.23 24.65
C ASP A 141 4.70 -13.34 25.72
N GLN A 142 4.65 -14.49 26.41
CA GLN A 142 3.66 -14.72 27.46
C GLN A 142 3.91 -13.90 28.74
N GLY A 143 5.15 -13.48 28.97
CA GLY A 143 5.58 -12.73 30.15
C GLY A 143 5.51 -11.21 29.97
N ALA A 144 5.23 -10.72 28.76
CA ALA A 144 5.13 -9.29 28.49
C ALA A 144 4.07 -8.62 29.36
N THR A 145 4.46 -7.50 29.98
CA THR A 145 3.61 -6.68 30.85
C THR A 145 3.96 -5.19 30.70
N PHE A 146 3.15 -4.33 31.31
CA PHE A 146 3.44 -2.93 31.53
C PHE A 146 3.46 -2.61 33.02
N SER A 147 4.30 -1.66 33.44
CA SER A 147 4.37 -1.20 34.83
C SER A 147 3.37 -0.08 35.14
N ASP A 148 2.91 0.65 34.13
CA ASP A 148 2.05 1.82 34.21
C ASP A 148 0.59 1.53 33.82
N THR A 149 0.24 0.26 33.55
CA THR A 149 -1.15 -0.15 33.37
C THR A 149 -1.35 -1.62 33.74
N SER A 150 -2.53 -1.94 34.28
CA SER A 150 -3.00 -3.30 34.54
C SER A 150 -4.12 -3.72 33.60
N ASP A 151 -4.43 -2.92 32.56
CA ASP A 151 -5.51 -3.23 31.62
C ASP A 151 -5.21 -4.54 30.85
N PRO A 152 -6.09 -5.54 30.92
CA PRO A 152 -5.81 -6.87 30.36
C PRO A 152 -5.75 -6.88 28.84
N ASP A 153 -6.47 -5.99 28.15
CA ASP A 153 -6.42 -5.89 26.69
C ASP A 153 -5.11 -5.23 26.27
N ALA A 154 -4.70 -4.15 26.94
CA ALA A 154 -3.41 -3.50 26.68
C ALA A 154 -2.23 -4.47 26.88
N ILE A 155 -2.24 -5.25 27.97
CA ILE A 155 -1.23 -6.29 28.21
C ILE A 155 -1.27 -7.34 27.11
N TYR A 156 -2.46 -7.81 26.70
CA TYR A 156 -2.59 -8.79 25.63
C TYR A 156 -2.02 -8.28 24.29
N ALA A 157 -2.23 -7.00 23.95
CA ALA A 157 -1.62 -6.38 22.78
C ALA A 157 -0.09 -6.38 22.83
N ASN A 158 0.51 -6.26 24.02
CA ASN A 158 1.97 -6.38 24.19
C ASN A 158 2.45 -7.82 23.99
N LYS A 159 1.72 -8.78 24.55
CA LYS A 159 2.01 -10.22 24.41
C LYS A 159 2.04 -10.68 22.96
N THR A 160 1.13 -10.17 22.12
CA THR A 160 1.12 -10.45 20.67
C THR A 160 2.11 -9.60 19.88
N GLY A 161 2.65 -8.54 20.50
CA GLY A 161 3.57 -7.59 19.87
C GLY A 161 2.88 -6.55 18.99
N LEU A 162 1.55 -6.48 18.98
CA LEU A 162 0.82 -5.43 18.28
C LEU A 162 1.06 -4.05 18.94
N MET A 163 1.17 -4.02 20.27
CA MET A 163 1.56 -2.82 21.03
C MET A 163 2.97 -2.98 21.58
N LYS A 164 3.77 -1.92 21.51
CA LYS A 164 5.04 -1.81 22.26
C LYS A 164 5.02 -0.54 23.08
N GLY A 165 5.67 -0.59 24.23
CA GLY A 165 5.82 0.54 25.13
C GLY A 165 6.66 1.66 24.53
N VAL A 166 6.61 2.85 25.13
CA VAL A 166 7.54 3.96 24.82
C VAL A 166 8.95 3.66 25.32
N SER A 167 9.08 2.74 26.26
CA SER A 167 10.32 2.14 26.73
C SER A 167 10.05 0.71 27.21
N PRO A 168 11.08 -0.11 27.50
CA PRO A 168 10.88 -1.47 27.99
C PRO A 168 9.96 -1.51 29.22
N GLY A 169 8.80 -2.16 29.08
CA GLY A 169 7.83 -2.33 30.17
C GLY A 169 6.98 -1.09 30.51
N VAL A 170 7.06 0.02 29.78
CA VAL A 170 6.25 1.22 30.04
C VAL A 170 5.41 1.58 28.82
N LEU A 171 4.08 1.54 28.95
CA LEU A 171 3.16 1.82 27.85
C LEU A 171 3.20 3.30 27.44
N GLY A 172 3.28 4.19 28.42
CA GLY A 172 2.99 5.62 28.28
C GLY A 172 1.49 5.87 28.15
N ALA A 173 0.69 5.26 29.03
CA ALA A 173 -0.76 5.13 28.90
C ALA A 173 -1.51 6.42 28.51
N ASP A 174 -1.21 7.54 29.17
CA ASP A 174 -1.90 8.83 28.98
C ASP A 174 -1.37 9.66 27.80
N ARG A 175 -0.27 9.23 27.17
CA ARG A 175 0.27 9.95 26.00
C ARG A 175 -0.64 9.71 24.79
N ASN A 176 -0.86 10.76 24.02
CA ASN A 176 -1.47 10.65 22.70
C ASN A 176 -0.53 9.95 21.73
N LEU A 177 -1.11 9.17 20.81
CA LEU A 177 -0.37 8.46 19.79
C LEU A 177 -0.06 9.42 18.62
N LEU A 178 1.23 9.57 18.31
CA LEU A 178 1.63 10.30 17.10
C LEU A 178 1.31 9.48 15.86
N ARG A 179 1.02 10.14 14.73
CA ARG A 179 0.72 9.46 13.46
C ARG A 179 1.87 8.57 12.98
N GLY A 180 3.11 8.97 13.19
CA GLY A 180 4.29 8.14 12.89
C GLY A 180 4.40 6.90 13.80
N GLU A 181 4.11 7.05 15.10
CA GLU A 181 4.04 5.90 16.02
C GLU A 181 2.90 4.94 15.61
N ALA A 182 1.75 5.49 15.22
CA ALA A 182 0.61 4.72 14.76
C ALA A 182 0.89 3.95 13.46
N ALA A 183 1.63 4.53 12.52
CA ALA A 183 2.00 3.86 11.27
C ALA A 183 2.77 2.56 11.54
N VAL A 184 3.72 2.60 12.48
CA VAL A 184 4.47 1.42 12.91
C VAL A 184 3.56 0.38 13.57
N LEU A 185 2.67 0.81 14.47
CA LEU A 185 1.75 -0.12 15.14
C LEU A 185 0.78 -0.77 14.15
N LEU A 186 0.21 0.00 13.22
CA LEU A 186 -0.76 -0.48 12.24
C LEU A 186 -0.11 -1.39 11.19
N LEU A 187 1.15 -1.15 10.81
CA LEU A 187 1.90 -2.11 10.00
C LEU A 187 2.05 -3.46 10.72
N ARG A 188 2.36 -3.45 12.03
CA ARG A 188 2.44 -4.69 12.82
C ARG A 188 1.12 -5.45 12.82
N VAL A 189 -0.01 -4.74 12.88
CA VAL A 189 -1.34 -5.36 12.73
C VAL A 189 -1.49 -5.98 11.35
N ALA A 190 -1.20 -5.22 10.29
CA ALA A 190 -1.32 -5.71 8.91
C ALA A 190 -0.49 -6.98 8.65
N LYS A 191 0.70 -7.09 9.25
CA LYS A 191 1.60 -8.24 9.12
C LYS A 191 1.31 -9.39 10.09
N SER A 192 0.41 -9.21 11.06
CA SER A 192 0.11 -10.22 12.09
C SER A 192 -1.31 -10.77 11.99
N VAL A 193 -2.19 -10.11 11.24
CA VAL A 193 -3.57 -10.52 11.03
C VAL A 193 -3.69 -11.15 9.64
N ASP A 194 -3.18 -12.37 9.52
CA ASP A 194 -3.17 -13.18 8.28
C ASP A 194 -4.17 -14.34 8.38
N ASN A 195 -5.40 -14.04 8.80
CA ASN A 195 -6.42 -15.07 9.06
C ASN A 195 -7.46 -15.22 7.93
N ASN A 196 -7.40 -14.37 6.90
CA ASN A 196 -8.27 -14.41 5.72
C ASN A 196 -7.48 -14.06 4.46
N LEU A 197 -6.36 -14.76 4.26
CA LEU A 197 -5.48 -14.55 3.12
C LEU A 197 -6.16 -14.96 1.81
N PRO A 198 -5.92 -14.24 0.71
CA PRO A 198 -6.34 -14.68 -0.61
C PRO A 198 -5.65 -15.98 -1.02
N SER A 199 -6.33 -16.76 -1.85
CA SER A 199 -5.69 -17.87 -2.54
C SER A 199 -4.78 -17.35 -3.66
N ASP A 200 -3.73 -18.10 -3.98
CA ASP A 200 -2.84 -17.73 -5.08
C ASP A 200 -3.59 -17.73 -6.42
N ASP A 201 -4.57 -18.62 -6.59
CA ASP A 201 -5.38 -18.72 -7.80
C ASP A 201 -6.32 -17.52 -7.93
N GLU A 202 -6.89 -17.03 -6.83
CA GLU A 202 -7.70 -15.80 -6.82
C GLU A 202 -6.89 -14.59 -7.28
N LEU A 203 -5.67 -14.41 -6.74
CA LEU A 203 -4.80 -13.30 -7.13
C LEU A 203 -4.29 -13.43 -8.56
N LYS A 204 -3.96 -14.64 -9.01
CA LYS A 204 -3.57 -14.89 -10.41
C LYS A 204 -4.70 -14.57 -11.37
N GLN A 205 -5.93 -15.00 -11.05
CA GLN A 205 -7.10 -14.67 -11.83
C GLN A 205 -7.35 -13.17 -11.87
N ALA A 206 -7.27 -12.49 -10.72
CA ALA A 206 -7.41 -11.05 -10.64
C ALA A 206 -6.36 -10.32 -11.51
N MET A 207 -5.10 -10.77 -11.49
CA MET A 207 -4.02 -10.22 -12.33
C MET A 207 -4.26 -10.45 -13.83
N MET A 208 -4.75 -11.63 -14.23
CA MET A 208 -5.14 -11.89 -15.63
C MET A 208 -6.28 -10.98 -16.09
N GLU A 209 -7.24 -10.68 -15.22
CA GLU A 209 -8.33 -9.75 -15.53
C GLU A 209 -7.82 -8.28 -15.58
N ALA A 210 -6.92 -7.89 -14.67
CA ALA A 210 -6.35 -6.54 -14.69
C ALA A 210 -5.48 -6.27 -15.92
N ILE A 211 -4.74 -7.26 -16.44
CA ILE A 211 -3.95 -7.03 -17.67
C ILE A 211 -4.85 -6.79 -18.88
N GLU A 212 -6.04 -7.38 -18.92
CA GLU A 212 -7.03 -7.11 -19.97
C GLU A 212 -7.62 -5.70 -19.84
N ASP A 213 -7.89 -5.22 -18.62
CA ASP A 213 -8.31 -3.84 -18.40
C ASP A 213 -7.19 -2.83 -18.78
N VAL A 214 -5.94 -3.11 -18.42
CA VAL A 214 -4.77 -2.28 -18.80
C VAL A 214 -4.62 -2.24 -20.32
N ASN A 215 -4.75 -3.39 -20.99
CA ASN A 215 -4.71 -3.46 -22.46
C ASN A 215 -5.86 -2.68 -23.11
N ALA A 216 -7.07 -2.76 -22.55
CA ALA A 216 -8.19 -1.96 -23.02
C ALA A 216 -7.92 -0.45 -22.89
N ASN A 217 -7.29 -0.01 -21.79
CA ASN A 217 -6.86 1.38 -21.61
C ASN A 217 -5.80 1.79 -22.64
N ILE A 218 -4.80 0.94 -22.87
CA ILE A 218 -3.75 1.17 -23.89
C ILE A 218 -4.37 1.32 -25.27
N ASP A 219 -5.29 0.43 -25.65
CA ASP A 219 -5.97 0.50 -26.95
C ASP A 219 -6.85 1.75 -27.06
N HIS A 220 -7.57 2.13 -26.00
CA HIS A 220 -8.27 3.42 -25.97
C HIS A 220 -7.31 4.58 -26.25
N MET A 221 -6.20 4.66 -25.50
CA MET A 221 -5.23 5.75 -25.63
C MET A 221 -4.53 5.78 -26.99
N ARG A 222 -4.21 4.62 -27.58
CA ARG A 222 -3.65 4.52 -28.94
C ARG A 222 -4.58 5.11 -30.00
N ASN A 223 -5.88 4.91 -29.83
CA ASN A 223 -6.89 5.33 -30.80
C ASN A 223 -7.32 6.78 -30.64
N THR A 224 -7.39 7.28 -29.40
CA THR A 224 -7.95 8.59 -29.10
C THR A 224 -6.91 9.63 -28.76
N TRP A 225 -5.84 9.22 -28.06
CA TRP A 225 -4.95 10.11 -27.32
C TRP A 225 -5.71 11.18 -26.52
N LYS A 226 -6.81 10.81 -25.87
CA LYS A 226 -7.64 11.71 -25.06
C LYS A 226 -7.70 11.23 -23.63
N LEU A 227 -7.76 12.18 -22.70
CA LEU A 227 -8.15 11.88 -21.32
C LEU A 227 -9.67 11.66 -21.31
N ASP A 228 -10.08 10.44 -20.98
CA ASP A 228 -11.48 10.02 -20.92
C ASP A 228 -11.67 9.16 -19.66
N PHE A 229 -11.94 9.83 -18.54
CA PHE A 229 -12.13 9.16 -17.25
C PHE A 229 -13.46 8.37 -17.20
N GLY A 230 -14.40 8.67 -18.09
CA GLY A 230 -15.62 7.87 -18.27
C GLY A 230 -15.33 6.49 -18.89
N PHE A 231 -14.18 6.33 -19.57
CA PHE A 231 -13.77 5.04 -20.14
C PHE A 231 -13.68 3.93 -19.09
N TYR A 232 -13.41 4.27 -17.82
CA TYR A 232 -13.40 3.31 -16.70
C TYR A 232 -14.64 2.42 -16.67
N ASP A 233 -15.80 2.99 -17.01
CA ASP A 233 -17.06 2.25 -16.98
C ASP A 233 -17.21 1.19 -18.06
N SER A 234 -16.39 1.28 -19.11
CA SER A 234 -16.35 0.32 -20.22
C SER A 234 -15.33 -0.81 -20.04
N LEU A 235 -14.51 -0.77 -18.97
CA LEU A 235 -13.53 -1.82 -18.70
C LEU A 235 -14.21 -3.19 -18.53
N PRO A 236 -13.65 -4.26 -19.11
CA PRO A 236 -14.26 -5.59 -19.10
C PRO A 236 -14.39 -6.17 -17.70
N TYR A 237 -13.41 -5.95 -16.82
CA TYR A 237 -13.37 -6.56 -15.49
C TYR A 237 -13.40 -5.55 -14.35
N LYS A 238 -12.98 -4.30 -14.60
CA LYS A 238 -12.83 -3.26 -13.56
C LYS A 238 -12.04 -3.81 -12.36
N ARG A 239 -10.85 -4.37 -12.63
CA ARG A 239 -9.89 -4.89 -11.65
C ARG A 239 -8.82 -3.91 -11.28
N VAL A 240 -8.53 -2.95 -12.15
CA VAL A 240 -7.78 -1.75 -11.78
C VAL A 240 -8.71 -0.75 -11.09
N THR A 241 -8.21 -0.07 -10.07
CA THR A 241 -8.96 1.05 -9.49
C THR A 241 -9.07 2.21 -10.48
N GLN A 242 -10.15 2.98 -10.37
CA GLN A 242 -10.38 4.14 -11.23
C GLN A 242 -9.24 5.15 -11.13
N ASN A 243 -8.81 5.49 -9.92
CA ASN A 243 -7.69 6.41 -9.71
C ASN A 243 -6.42 5.95 -10.44
N TYR A 244 -6.06 4.66 -10.32
CA TYR A 244 -4.91 4.12 -11.01
C TYR A 244 -5.04 4.24 -12.54
N LEU A 245 -6.22 3.89 -13.09
CA LEU A 245 -6.47 4.00 -14.52
C LEU A 245 -6.37 5.45 -15.03
N GLU A 246 -6.92 6.40 -14.27
CA GLU A 246 -6.89 7.82 -14.62
C GLU A 246 -5.46 8.38 -14.58
N GLU A 247 -4.66 8.00 -13.58
CA GLU A 247 -3.24 8.36 -13.51
C GLU A 247 -2.43 7.77 -14.67
N ASP A 248 -2.68 6.52 -15.04
CA ASP A 248 -2.07 5.85 -16.18
C ASP A 248 -2.44 6.54 -17.51
N GLN A 249 -3.71 6.95 -17.69
CA GLN A 249 -4.11 7.77 -18.84
C GLN A 249 -3.39 9.12 -18.88
N ARG A 250 -3.22 9.79 -17.74
CA ARG A 250 -2.49 11.07 -17.67
C ARG A 250 -1.03 10.89 -18.05
N ALA A 251 -0.38 9.84 -17.56
CA ALA A 251 1.00 9.50 -17.91
C ALA A 251 1.15 9.23 -19.41
N MET A 252 0.29 8.38 -19.98
CA MET A 252 0.28 8.11 -21.42
C MET A 252 0.04 9.38 -22.24
N TYR A 253 -0.95 10.20 -21.86
CA TYR A 253 -1.26 11.44 -22.57
C TYR A 253 -0.10 12.43 -22.53
N ALA A 254 0.64 12.53 -21.42
CA ALA A 254 1.84 13.37 -21.32
C ALA A 254 2.92 12.94 -22.34
N GLU A 255 3.04 11.64 -22.59
CA GLU A 255 3.99 11.02 -23.51
C GLU A 255 3.52 10.95 -24.98
N ARG A 256 2.33 11.46 -25.32
CA ARG A 256 1.72 11.29 -26.67
C ARG A 256 2.57 11.79 -27.85
N ASN A 257 3.46 12.74 -27.60
CA ASN A 257 4.36 13.32 -28.61
C ASN A 257 5.81 12.80 -28.50
N SER A 258 6.08 11.82 -27.63
CA SER A 258 7.42 11.26 -27.42
C SER A 258 7.91 10.39 -28.58
N GLY A 259 7.02 10.01 -29.51
CA GLY A 259 7.27 9.00 -30.54
C GLY A 259 7.26 7.56 -30.00
N ARG A 260 6.95 7.35 -28.70
CA ARG A 260 6.81 6.02 -28.12
C ARG A 260 5.50 5.37 -28.58
N THR A 261 5.57 4.09 -28.91
CA THR A 261 4.40 3.25 -29.14
C THR A 261 4.00 2.58 -27.82
N LEU A 262 2.81 2.88 -27.32
CA LEU A 262 2.19 2.12 -26.23
C LEU A 262 2.10 0.67 -26.67
N SER A 263 2.43 -0.31 -25.83
CA SER A 263 2.53 -1.72 -26.22
C SER A 263 1.51 -2.55 -25.45
N LEU A 264 0.74 -3.38 -26.16
CA LEU A 264 -0.11 -4.37 -25.49
C LEU A 264 0.76 -5.40 -24.76
N LEU A 265 0.30 -5.76 -23.56
CA LEU A 265 1.02 -6.60 -22.63
C LEU A 265 0.42 -8.00 -22.60
N GLY A 266 1.27 -9.01 -22.66
CA GLY A 266 0.92 -10.39 -22.36
C GLY A 266 1.64 -10.86 -21.09
N ILE A 267 1.07 -11.86 -20.42
CA ILE A 267 1.64 -12.46 -19.21
C ILE A 267 2.43 -13.72 -19.57
N LYS A 268 3.68 -13.82 -19.10
CA LYS A 268 4.47 -15.05 -19.12
C LYS A 268 4.36 -15.83 -17.81
N GLU A 269 4.39 -15.14 -16.68
CA GLU A 269 4.41 -15.73 -15.36
C GLU A 269 3.80 -14.77 -14.34
N ILE A 270 3.07 -15.31 -13.37
CA ILE A 270 2.54 -14.58 -12.22
C ILE A 270 3.07 -15.24 -10.96
N LYS A 271 3.75 -14.46 -10.11
CA LYS A 271 4.27 -14.89 -8.81
C LYS A 271 3.64 -14.02 -7.71
N ILE A 272 3.00 -14.67 -6.74
CA ILE A 272 2.55 -13.99 -5.52
C ILE A 272 3.78 -13.81 -4.63
N ALA A 273 4.20 -12.56 -4.43
CA ALA A 273 5.41 -12.23 -3.71
C ALA A 273 5.16 -12.06 -2.21
N GLU A 274 4.04 -11.45 -1.85
CA GLU A 274 3.62 -11.22 -0.47
C GLU A 274 2.08 -11.19 -0.43
N LYS A 275 1.49 -11.66 0.68
CA LYS A 275 0.04 -11.57 0.89
C LYS A 275 -0.27 -11.44 2.37
N HIS A 276 -1.12 -10.47 2.65
CA HIS A 276 -1.72 -10.15 3.94
C HIS A 276 -3.23 -9.96 3.74
N ASN A 277 -3.99 -9.90 4.83
CA ASN A 277 -5.42 -9.56 4.74
C ASN A 277 -5.64 -8.19 4.06
N ALA A 278 -4.77 -7.22 4.35
CA ALA A 278 -4.91 -5.84 3.91
C ALA A 278 -4.35 -5.57 2.50
N ILE A 279 -3.36 -6.36 2.06
CA ILE A 279 -2.63 -6.13 0.81
C ILE A 279 -2.03 -7.42 0.26
N ALA A 280 -1.95 -7.54 -1.06
CA ALA A 280 -1.12 -8.54 -1.72
C ALA A 280 -0.19 -7.88 -2.75
N VAL A 281 1.01 -8.44 -2.90
CA VAL A 281 2.01 -8.00 -3.88
C VAL A 281 2.21 -9.11 -4.90
N VAL A 282 2.03 -8.76 -6.17
CA VAL A 282 2.12 -9.70 -7.30
C VAL A 282 3.20 -9.23 -8.27
N VAL A 283 4.15 -10.11 -8.55
CA VAL A 283 5.20 -9.93 -9.55
C VAL A 283 4.79 -10.65 -10.82
N THR A 284 4.72 -9.91 -11.93
CA THR A 284 4.26 -10.43 -13.22
C THR A 284 5.37 -10.26 -14.26
N LYS A 285 5.81 -11.37 -14.87
CA LYS A 285 6.68 -11.31 -16.05
C LYS A 285 5.83 -11.03 -17.28
N LEU A 286 6.18 -9.99 -18.00
CA LEU A 286 5.39 -9.47 -19.11
C LEU A 286 6.17 -9.57 -20.42
N TYR A 287 5.43 -9.61 -21.53
CA TYR A 287 5.98 -9.51 -22.88
C TYR A 287 5.13 -8.59 -23.75
N ASN A 288 5.70 -8.05 -24.81
CA ASN A 288 4.96 -7.32 -25.82
C ASN A 288 4.08 -8.31 -26.63
N LYS A 289 2.75 -8.21 -26.52
CA LYS A 289 1.79 -9.13 -27.13
C LYS A 289 1.85 -9.16 -28.66
N GLU A 290 2.28 -8.06 -29.27
CA GLU A 290 2.32 -7.90 -30.73
C GLU A 290 3.67 -8.33 -31.32
N LYS A 291 4.78 -8.12 -30.60
CA LYS A 291 6.14 -8.37 -31.09
C LYS A 291 6.83 -9.57 -30.43
N GLY A 292 6.28 -10.12 -29.36
CA GLY A 292 6.75 -11.34 -28.70
C GLY A 292 8.01 -11.19 -27.84
N TYR A 293 8.66 -10.03 -27.79
CA TYR A 293 9.84 -9.80 -26.95
C TYR A 293 9.46 -9.47 -25.49
N ASP A 294 10.37 -9.79 -24.57
CA ASP A 294 10.19 -9.51 -23.15
C ASP A 294 10.23 -8.03 -22.83
N VAL A 295 9.33 -7.59 -21.96
CA VAL A 295 9.35 -6.24 -21.37
C VAL A 295 9.71 -6.34 -19.89
N SER A 296 9.95 -5.19 -19.25
CA SER A 296 10.17 -5.15 -17.81
C SER A 296 9.05 -5.90 -17.07
N PRO A 297 9.37 -6.69 -16.02
CA PRO A 297 8.33 -7.23 -15.16
C PRO A 297 7.55 -6.09 -14.52
N ALA A 298 6.36 -6.39 -14.01
CA ALA A 298 5.59 -5.47 -13.19
C ALA A 298 5.54 -5.96 -11.75
N VAL A 299 5.62 -5.04 -10.79
CA VAL A 299 5.19 -5.29 -9.40
C VAL A 299 3.90 -4.53 -9.18
N THR A 300 2.88 -5.23 -8.70
CA THR A 300 1.53 -4.71 -8.52
C THR A 300 1.06 -4.94 -7.09
N ARG A 301 0.32 -3.97 -6.55
CA ARG A 301 -0.26 -4.03 -5.21
C ARG A 301 -1.76 -4.13 -5.32
N TRP A 302 -2.32 -4.98 -4.48
CA TRP A 302 -3.72 -5.39 -4.54
C TRP A 302 -4.37 -5.22 -3.19
N LYS A 303 -5.59 -4.69 -3.18
CA LYS A 303 -6.40 -4.57 -1.97
C LYS A 303 -7.78 -5.14 -2.18
N LYS A 304 -8.37 -5.61 -1.08
CA LYS A 304 -9.77 -6.00 -1.07
C LYS A 304 -10.65 -4.74 -1.01
N ILE A 305 -11.45 -4.53 -2.04
CA ILE A 305 -12.42 -3.42 -2.14
C ILE A 305 -13.75 -4.05 -2.54
N ASN A 306 -14.79 -3.85 -1.73
CA ASN A 306 -16.11 -4.44 -1.95
C ASN A 306 -16.06 -5.96 -2.19
N GLY A 307 -15.23 -6.67 -1.40
CA GLY A 307 -15.09 -8.12 -1.47
C GLY A 307 -14.22 -8.64 -2.62
N ARG A 308 -13.66 -7.77 -3.48
CA ARG A 308 -12.82 -8.15 -4.63
C ARG A 308 -11.39 -7.66 -4.44
N TRP A 309 -10.40 -8.46 -4.82
CA TRP A 309 -9.03 -7.96 -4.98
C TRP A 309 -8.93 -7.08 -6.23
N MET A 310 -8.52 -5.84 -6.00
CA MET A 310 -8.40 -4.77 -6.97
C MET A 310 -6.96 -4.27 -6.98
N MET A 311 -6.40 -4.09 -8.17
CA MET A 311 -5.08 -3.51 -8.36
C MET A 311 -5.16 -2.00 -8.07
N THR A 312 -4.47 -1.60 -7.02
CA THR A 312 -4.41 -0.21 -6.55
C THR A 312 -3.16 0.51 -7.04
N GLN A 313 -2.09 -0.25 -7.29
CA GLN A 313 -0.85 0.24 -7.87
C GLN A 313 -0.18 -0.81 -8.74
N GLY A 314 0.64 -0.36 -9.68
CA GLY A 314 1.39 -1.23 -10.56
C GLY A 314 2.31 -0.46 -11.47
N GLY A 315 3.45 -1.06 -11.81
CA GLY A 315 4.37 -0.45 -12.75
C GLY A 315 5.68 -1.22 -12.87
N VAL A 316 6.63 -0.59 -13.55
CA VAL A 316 8.02 -1.08 -13.58
C VAL A 316 8.58 -1.05 -12.15
N PRO A 317 9.19 -2.14 -11.67
CA PRO A 317 9.76 -2.20 -10.33
C PRO A 317 10.74 -1.07 -10.06
N ASP A 318 10.62 -0.47 -8.88
CA ASP A 318 11.55 0.52 -8.33
C ASP A 318 12.38 -0.09 -7.18
N ASN A 319 13.17 0.72 -6.45
CA ASN A 319 14.08 0.20 -5.43
C ASN A 319 13.37 -0.57 -4.30
N ARG A 320 12.16 -0.18 -3.89
CA ARG A 320 11.40 -0.90 -2.84
C ARG A 320 10.87 -2.25 -3.33
N ASP A 321 10.70 -2.39 -4.64
CA ASP A 321 10.18 -3.62 -5.26
C ASP A 321 11.25 -4.68 -5.51
N LEU A 322 12.53 -4.31 -5.49
CA LEU A 322 13.65 -5.22 -5.80
C LEU A 322 13.70 -6.43 -4.86
N LYS A 323 13.24 -6.27 -3.60
CA LYS A 323 13.11 -7.36 -2.63
C LYS A 323 12.22 -8.50 -3.15
N TYR A 324 11.22 -8.20 -3.97
CA TYR A 324 10.29 -9.19 -4.55
C TYR A 324 10.85 -9.89 -5.80
N LEU A 325 11.81 -9.27 -6.48
CA LEU A 325 12.45 -9.80 -7.68
C LEU A 325 13.59 -10.78 -7.38
N GLY A 326 14.00 -10.91 -6.11
CA GLY A 326 15.14 -11.76 -5.72
C GLY A 326 16.49 -11.21 -6.18
N ILE A 327 16.56 -9.94 -6.56
CA ILE A 327 17.80 -9.22 -6.86
C ILE A 327 18.36 -8.74 -5.51
N LYS A 328 19.44 -9.37 -5.04
CA LYS A 328 20.19 -8.90 -3.87
C LYS A 328 21.13 -7.78 -4.31
N PHE A 329 21.13 -6.68 -3.58
CA PHE A 329 22.19 -5.67 -3.62
C PHE A 329 23.45 -6.17 -2.91
#